data_AF-A0A163XPB2-F1
#
_entry.id   AF-A0A163XPB2-F1
#
_cell.length_a   1.000
_cell.length_b   1.000
_cell.length_c   1.000
_cell.angle_alpha   90.00
_cell.angle_beta   90.00
_cell.angle_gamma   90.00
#
_symmetry.space_group_name_H-M   'P 1'
#
loop_
_entity.id
_entity.type
_entity.pdbx_description
1 polymer ?
#
loop_
_entity_poly.entity_id
_entity_poly.type
_entity_poly.pdbx_seq_one_letter_code
_entity_poly.pdbx_strand_id
1 'polypeptide(L)'
;MKKESNTENLQWVIWSSFRLVPILAFILLVGFITHRIFYGDFSAPLQNRIILFSTIVPYCFWAIYSALKRSYFELSKICSIAIFVISLVYFCVTGQIEGLLKMLTRFLGLEQ
;
A
#
# COMPACT_ATOMS: atom_id res chain seq x y z
N MET A 1 39.98 20.44 3.13
CA MET A 1 38.94 19.55 3.71
C MET A 1 37.57 20.03 3.22
N LYS A 2 36.84 19.21 2.44
CA LYS A 2 35.56 19.59 1.77
C LYS A 2 34.65 18.36 1.54
N LYS A 3 34.63 17.40 2.47
CA LYS A 3 33.85 16.14 2.34
C LYS A 3 32.57 16.08 3.18
N GLU A 4 32.36 16.98 4.14
CA GLU A 4 31.23 16.88 5.07
C GLU A 4 29.90 17.35 4.45
N SER A 5 29.88 18.41 3.64
CA SER A 5 28.61 18.97 3.12
C SER A 5 27.88 18.07 2.12
N ASN A 6 28.58 17.16 1.43
CA ASN A 6 27.95 16.28 0.45
C ASN A 6 27.25 15.08 1.13
N THR A 7 27.76 14.65 2.28
CA THR A 7 27.22 13.49 3.02
C THR A 7 25.91 13.85 3.71
N GLU A 8 25.82 15.05 4.29
CA GLU A 8 24.59 15.56 4.93
C GLU A 8 23.46 15.78 3.91
N ASN A 9 23.78 16.36 2.75
CA ASN A 9 22.80 16.52 1.67
C ASN A 9 22.31 15.17 1.13
N LEU A 10 23.20 14.18 0.99
CA LEU A 10 22.83 12.84 0.54
C LEU A 10 21.89 12.15 1.54
N GLN A 11 22.18 12.24 2.84
CA GLN A 11 21.31 11.70 3.89
C GLN A 11 19.92 12.36 3.89
N TRP A 12 19.85 13.69 3.71
CA TRP A 12 18.59 14.42 3.67
C TRP A 12 17.73 14.02 2.46
N VAL A 13 18.35 13.83 1.30
CA VAL A 13 17.68 13.35 0.08
C VAL A 13 17.17 11.93 0.29
N ILE A 14 18.02 11.01 0.76
CA ILE A 14 17.63 9.61 1.00
C ILE A 14 16.46 9.54 2.00
N TRP A 15 16.54 10.27 3.12
CA TRP A 15 15.49 10.27 4.13
C TRP A 15 14.18 10.83 3.59
N SER A 16 14.24 11.87 2.76
CA SER A 16 13.05 12.44 2.12
C SER A 16 12.45 11.48 1.10
N SER A 17 13.27 10.78 0.33
CA SER A 17 12.83 9.77 -0.65
C SER A 17 12.14 8.59 0.02
N PHE A 18 12.69 8.05 1.11
CA PHE A 18 12.07 6.94 1.85
C PHE A 18 10.68 7.27 2.39
N ARG A 19 10.42 8.55 2.71
CA ARG A 19 9.10 9.00 3.20
C ARG A 19 8.06 9.07 2.09
N LEU A 20 8.47 9.30 0.84
CA LEU A 20 7.60 9.37 -0.33
C LEU A 20 7.22 8.00 -0.89
N VAL A 21 8.05 6.97 -0.67
CA VAL A 21 7.82 5.62 -1.18
C VAL A 21 6.44 5.06 -0.78
N PRO A 22 6.00 5.11 0.49
CA PRO A 22 4.68 4.60 0.88
C PRO A 22 3.54 5.38 0.22
N ILE A 23 3.70 6.68 0.02
CA ILE A 23 2.66 7.52 -0.59
C ILE A 23 2.50 7.16 -2.07
N LEU A 24 3.62 7.03 -2.79
CA LEU A 24 3.62 6.65 -4.20
C LEU A 24 3.06 5.22 -4.37
N ALA A 25 3.51 4.28 -3.54
CA ALA A 25 3.01 2.91 -3.55
C ALA A 25 1.50 2.84 -3.27
N PHE A 26 1.00 3.67 -2.35
CA PHE A 26 -0.43 3.75 -2.06
C PHE A 26 -1.23 4.25 -3.27
N ILE A 27 -0.78 5.34 -3.92
CA ILE A 27 -1.44 5.87 -5.12
C ILE A 27 -1.47 4.83 -6.24
N LEU A 28 -0.34 4.16 -6.49
CA LEU A 28 -0.24 3.10 -7.50
C LEU A 28 -1.16 1.92 -7.18
N LEU A 29 -1.20 1.49 -5.92
CA LEU A 29 -2.06 0.39 -5.47
C LEU A 29 -3.54 0.73 -5.65
N VAL A 30 -3.96 1.92 -5.21
CA VAL A 30 -5.35 2.39 -5.36
C VAL A 30 -5.73 2.48 -6.83
N GLY A 31 -4.87 3.04 -7.68
CA GLY A 31 -5.08 3.12 -9.12
C GLY A 31 -5.19 1.75 -9.77
N PHE A 32 -4.27 0.83 -9.45
CA PHE A 32 -4.27 -0.54 -9.94
C PHE A 32 -5.56 -1.28 -9.57
N ILE A 33 -5.96 -1.24 -8.29
CA ILE A 33 -7.15 -1.95 -7.82
C ILE A 33 -8.42 -1.34 -8.41
N THR A 34 -8.53 -0.02 -8.47
CA THR A 34 -9.66 0.67 -9.09
C THR A 34 -9.78 0.28 -10.56
N HIS A 35 -8.67 0.29 -11.30
CA HIS A 35 -8.66 -0.19 -12.68
C HIS A 35 -9.13 -1.65 -12.79
N ARG A 36 -8.68 -2.54 -11.91
CA ARG A 36 -9.09 -3.96 -11.91
C ARG A 36 -10.58 -4.14 -11.58
N ILE A 37 -11.16 -3.31 -10.71
CA ILE A 37 -12.60 -3.36 -10.35
C ILE A 37 -13.50 -2.99 -11.55
N PHE A 38 -13.13 -1.94 -12.30
CA PHE A 38 -13.97 -1.38 -13.37
C PHE A 38 -13.65 -1.92 -14.77
N TYR A 39 -12.38 -2.20 -15.06
CA TYR A 39 -11.90 -2.54 -16.41
C TYR A 39 -11.20 -3.90 -16.49
N GLY A 40 -10.92 -4.55 -15.37
CA GLY A 40 -10.32 -5.88 -15.36
C GLY A 40 -11.36 -7.00 -15.43
N ASP A 41 -10.92 -8.18 -15.91
CA ASP A 41 -11.62 -9.46 -15.69
C ASP A 41 -11.58 -9.83 -14.20
N PHE A 42 -12.33 -9.08 -13.41
CA PHE A 42 -12.54 -9.40 -12.02
C PHE A 42 -13.53 -10.56 -11.97
N SER A 43 -13.01 -11.77 -11.97
CA SER A 43 -13.78 -13.02 -11.81
C SER A 43 -14.54 -13.09 -10.48
N ALA A 44 -14.33 -12.13 -9.57
CA ALA A 44 -15.04 -12.06 -8.30
C ALA A 44 -16.49 -11.51 -8.48
N PRO A 45 -17.46 -12.05 -7.72
CA PRO A 45 -18.84 -11.57 -7.71
C PRO A 45 -18.96 -10.06 -7.48
N LEU A 46 -20.08 -9.45 -7.92
CA LEU A 46 -20.33 -8.01 -7.72
C LEU A 46 -20.16 -7.58 -6.24
N GLN A 47 -20.60 -8.43 -5.30
CA GLN A 47 -20.45 -8.21 -3.86
C GLN A 47 -18.98 -8.03 -3.42
N ASN A 48 -18.08 -8.80 -4.00
CA ASN A 48 -16.64 -8.76 -3.73
C ASN A 48 -16.01 -7.44 -4.20
N ARG A 49 -16.45 -6.93 -5.36
CA ARG A 49 -16.02 -5.62 -5.88
C ARG A 49 -16.48 -4.48 -4.97
N ILE A 50 -17.69 -4.57 -4.43
CA ILE A 50 -18.25 -3.57 -3.50
C ILE A 50 -17.42 -3.53 -2.20
N ILE A 51 -17.09 -4.69 -1.62
CA ILE A 51 -16.26 -4.78 -0.40
C ILE A 51 -14.89 -4.12 -0.61
N LEU A 52 -14.25 -4.38 -1.76
CA LEU A 52 -12.98 -3.77 -2.13
C LEU A 52 -13.10 -2.25 -2.26
N PHE A 53 -14.11 -1.77 -2.98
CA PHE A 53 -14.34 -0.34 -3.17
C PHE A 53 -14.66 0.38 -1.83
N SER A 54 -15.50 -0.22 -0.99
CA SER A 54 -15.83 0.31 0.34
C SER A 54 -14.64 0.32 1.30
N THR A 55 -13.62 -0.50 1.04
CA THR A 55 -12.37 -0.48 1.80
C THR A 55 -11.45 0.65 1.32
N ILE A 56 -11.28 0.81 0.02
CA ILE A 56 -10.37 1.82 -0.56
C ILE A 56 -10.79 3.25 -0.19
N VAL A 57 -12.09 3.56 -0.30
CA VAL A 57 -12.61 4.92 -0.15
C VAL A 57 -12.28 5.55 1.22
N PRO A 58 -12.56 4.91 2.38
CA PRO A 58 -12.19 5.43 3.69
C PRO A 58 -10.68 5.70 3.85
N TYR A 59 -9.82 4.81 3.35
CA TYR A 59 -8.36 4.99 3.45
C TYR A 59 -7.87 6.17 2.59
N CYS A 60 -8.47 6.38 1.41
CA CYS A 60 -8.19 7.56 0.60
C CYS A 60 -8.60 8.86 1.33
N PHE A 61 -9.80 8.88 1.94
CA PHE A 61 -10.23 10.03 2.75
C PHE A 61 -9.30 10.30 3.93
N TRP A 62 -8.86 9.25 4.62
CA TRP A 62 -7.95 9.39 5.76
C TRP A 62 -6.56 9.91 5.33
N ALA A 63 -6.04 9.43 4.20
CA ALA A 63 -4.81 9.95 3.61
C ALA A 63 -4.95 11.44 3.25
N ILE A 64 -6.03 11.85 2.59
CA ILE A 64 -6.29 13.26 2.23
C ILE A 64 -6.38 14.13 3.49
N TYR A 65 -7.14 13.69 4.50
CA TYR A 65 -7.26 14.41 5.77
C TYR A 65 -5.90 14.62 6.46
N SER A 66 -5.03 13.62 6.39
CA SER A 66 -3.70 13.66 6.99
C SER A 66 -2.73 14.54 6.21
N ALA A 67 -2.87 14.56 4.87
CA ALA A 67 -2.15 15.49 4.01
C ALA A 67 -2.54 16.95 4.32
N LEU A 68 -3.83 17.22 4.56
CA LEU A 68 -4.32 18.55 4.92
C LEU A 68 -3.78 19.05 6.28
N LYS A 69 -3.56 18.15 7.24
CA LYS A 69 -2.90 18.47 8.53
C LYS A 69 -1.38 18.67 8.45
N ARG A 70 -0.79 18.70 7.23
CA ARG A 70 0.60 19.06 6.92
C ARG A 70 1.70 18.22 7.58
N SER A 71 1.42 17.03 8.10
CA SER A 71 2.47 16.10 8.53
C SER A 71 2.70 15.02 7.46
N TYR A 72 3.71 15.24 6.61
CA TYR A 72 4.17 14.24 5.63
C TYR A 72 4.54 12.91 6.29
N PHE A 73 5.00 12.94 7.54
CA PHE A 73 5.36 11.75 8.30
C PHE A 73 4.12 10.92 8.68
N GLU A 74 3.06 11.57 9.16
CA GLU A 74 1.81 10.89 9.49
C GLU A 74 1.13 10.37 8.22
N LEU A 75 1.17 11.13 7.13
CA LEU A 75 0.68 10.68 5.82
C LEU A 75 1.38 9.40 5.36
N SER A 76 2.72 9.38 5.42
CA SER A 76 3.53 8.22 5.02
C SER A 76 3.18 6.97 5.84
N LYS A 77 3.01 7.10 7.17
CA LYS A 77 2.56 5.99 8.03
C LYS A 77 1.16 5.49 7.66
N ILE A 78 0.23 6.40 7.44
CA ILE A 78 -1.16 6.06 7.10
C ILE A 78 -1.19 5.36 5.74
N CYS A 79 -0.41 5.81 4.76
CA CYS A 79 -0.25 5.12 3.48
C CYS A 79 0.31 3.71 3.66
N SER A 80 1.30 3.48 4.52
CA SER A 80 1.81 2.13 4.82
C SER A 80 0.74 1.21 5.42
N ILE A 81 -0.03 1.71 6.39
CA ILE A 81 -1.13 0.94 7.00
C ILE A 81 -2.21 0.64 5.96
N ALA A 82 -2.58 1.64 5.16
CA ALA A 82 -3.59 1.50 4.12
C ALA A 82 -3.16 0.49 3.03
N ILE A 83 -1.89 0.52 2.60
CA ILE A 83 -1.33 -0.47 1.66
C ILE A 83 -1.52 -1.87 2.21
N PHE A 84 -1.16 -2.10 3.49
CA PHE A 84 -1.28 -3.41 4.11
C PHE A 84 -2.73 -3.90 4.14
N VAL A 85 -3.66 -3.07 4.63
CA VAL A 85 -5.07 -3.45 4.76
C VAL A 85 -5.72 -3.66 3.40
N ILE A 86 -5.53 -2.74 2.45
CA ILE A 86 -6.12 -2.85 1.11
C ILE A 86 -5.58 -4.08 0.37
N SER A 87 -4.28 -4.37 0.49
CA SER A 87 -3.69 -5.56 -0.12
C SER A 87 -4.23 -6.84 0.49
N LEU A 88 -4.38 -6.89 1.82
CA LEU A 88 -4.96 -8.04 2.51
C LEU A 88 -6.40 -8.30 2.05
N VAL A 89 -7.24 -7.27 2.03
CA VAL A 89 -8.63 -7.38 1.55
C VAL A 89 -8.66 -7.80 0.08
N TYR A 90 -7.77 -7.25 -0.76
CA TYR A 90 -7.65 -7.67 -2.16
C TYR A 90 -7.36 -9.17 -2.30
N PHE A 91 -6.39 -9.71 -1.54
CA PHE A 91 -6.07 -11.13 -1.56
C PHE A 91 -7.22 -12.01 -1.02
N CYS A 92 -7.91 -11.58 0.03
CA CYS A 92 -9.11 -12.27 0.54
C CYS A 92 -10.20 -12.35 -0.53
N VAL A 93 -10.48 -11.22 -1.17
CA VAL A 93 -11.59 -11.10 -2.12
C VAL A 93 -11.33 -11.81 -3.45
N THR A 94 -10.06 -11.87 -3.87
CA THR A 94 -9.63 -12.56 -5.10
C THR A 94 -9.38 -14.06 -4.88
N GLY A 95 -9.52 -14.57 -3.66
CA GLY A 95 -9.26 -15.98 -3.33
C GLY A 95 -7.77 -16.35 -3.37
N GLN A 96 -6.89 -15.39 -3.57
CA GLN A 96 -5.44 -15.60 -3.65
C GLN A 96 -4.79 -15.77 -2.25
N ILE A 97 -5.58 -15.65 -1.18
CA ILE A 97 -5.08 -15.81 0.19
C ILE A 97 -4.58 -17.23 0.47
N GLU A 98 -5.13 -18.26 -0.17
CA GLU A 98 -4.59 -19.63 -0.07
C GLU A 98 -3.16 -19.72 -0.62
N GLY A 99 -2.87 -19.01 -1.70
CA GLY A 99 -1.52 -18.92 -2.27
C GLY A 99 -0.56 -18.18 -1.34
N LEU A 100 -1.03 -17.10 -0.71
CA LEU A 100 -0.25 -16.35 0.29
C LEU A 100 0.05 -17.21 1.52
N LEU A 101 -0.95 -17.93 2.04
CA LEU A 101 -0.81 -18.83 3.19
C LEU A 101 0.15 -19.98 2.89
N LYS A 102 0.04 -20.61 1.71
CA LYS A 102 0.99 -21.65 1.25
C LYS A 102 2.41 -21.11 1.13
N MET A 103 2.59 -19.89 0.63
CA MET A 103 3.93 -19.28 0.56
C MET A 103 4.50 -19.04 1.95
N LEU A 104 3.69 -18.57 2.91
CA LEU A 104 4.08 -18.33 4.29
C LEU A 104 4.41 -19.64 5.04
N THR A 105 3.60 -20.69 4.89
CA THR A 105 3.86 -21.99 5.53
C THR A 105 5.15 -22.62 4.99
N ARG A 106 5.42 -22.50 3.69
CA ARG A 106 6.72 -22.90 3.10
C ARG A 106 7.88 -22.12 3.68
N PHE A 107 7.75 -20.79 3.77
CA PHE A 107 8.81 -19.93 4.28
C PHE A 107 9.12 -20.20 5.75
N LEU A 108 8.09 -20.53 6.54
CA LEU A 108 8.21 -20.90 7.95
C LEU A 108 8.67 -22.35 8.17
N GLY A 109 8.84 -23.14 7.10
CA GLY A 109 9.24 -24.55 7.20
C GLY A 109 8.18 -25.46 7.84
N LEU A 110 6.91 -25.09 7.74
CA LEU A 110 5.77 -25.81 8.31
C LEU A 110 5.11 -26.79 7.31
N GLU A 111 5.49 -26.73 6.04
CA GLU A 111 5.15 -27.75 5.04
C GLU A 111 6.21 -28.87 5.12
N GLN A 112 5.82 -30.05 5.62
CA GLN A 112 6.58 -31.31 5.51
C GLN A 112 6.22 -32.03 4.21
#